data_AF-A0A3Q2L6K1-F1
#
_entry.id   AF-A0A3Q2L6K1-F1
#
_cell.length_a   1.000
_cell.length_b   1.000
_cell.length_c   1.000
_cell.angle_alpha   90.00
_cell.angle_beta   90.00
_cell.angle_gamma   90.00
#
_symmetry.space_group_name_H-M   'P 1'
#
loop_
_entity.id
_entity.type
_entity.pdbx_description
1 polymer ?
#
loop_
_entity_poly.entity_id
_entity_poly.type
_entity_poly.pdbx_seq_one_letter_code
_entity_poly.pdbx_strand_id
1 'polypeptide(L)'
;MHCIPLSLQAPLTCGIKAPSGPTGEKSSIFLTLNMRLFPSSCPDAPSLCYEFTLIPKPSPGQSWCEVQGQVDEKTFLSYDCGSQEVKSLSLLGEEVKGTRAWQEQVETLRDVGNLLRQQLLDVKPEKHTDRDPLPLQGRMLCQCEANGHTRASWQFGFHGQMFLLFDSENKTWTVLHPRGRRMKEKWGSDRDVTEFFRKISMGDCRSWLESFLVHWEKMLETTASPTVAAVKGQSRATVITPIAWILLVTLSCSILLGIRG
;
A
#
# COMPACT_ATOMS: atom_id res chain seq x y z
N MET A 1 -23.34 8.31 11.98
CA MET A 1 -22.29 7.45 12.59
C MET A 1 -21.09 8.34 12.85
N HIS A 2 -20.85 8.68 14.13
CA HIS A 2 -19.76 9.57 14.52
C HIS A 2 -18.51 8.74 14.79
N CYS A 3 -17.38 9.09 14.17
CA CYS A 3 -16.07 8.61 14.60
C CYS A 3 -15.78 9.20 15.98
N ILE A 4 -15.79 8.33 16.99
CA ILE A 4 -15.38 8.66 18.35
C ILE A 4 -13.85 8.79 18.34
N PRO A 5 -13.25 9.85 18.89
CA PRO A 5 -11.81 9.85 19.13
C PRO A 5 -11.52 8.80 20.21
N LEU A 6 -10.68 7.81 19.91
CA LEU A 6 -10.19 6.90 20.94
C LEU A 6 -9.31 7.71 21.90
N SER A 7 -9.96 8.25 22.93
CA SER A 7 -9.34 8.71 24.15
C SER A 7 -8.55 7.57 24.78
N LEU A 8 -7.36 7.90 25.29
CA LEU A 8 -6.50 7.02 26.08
C LEU A 8 -7.30 6.07 26.96
N GLN A 9 -7.29 4.77 26.63
CA GLN A 9 -7.59 3.73 27.61
C GLN A 9 -6.28 3.02 27.93
N ALA A 10 -5.82 3.25 29.16
CA ALA A 10 -4.78 2.47 29.80
C ALA A 10 -5.08 0.97 29.64
N PRO A 11 -4.07 0.12 29.42
CA PRO A 11 -4.32 -1.30 29.31
C PRO A 11 -4.85 -1.84 30.64
N LEU A 12 -6.05 -2.40 30.60
CA LEU A 12 -6.49 -3.37 31.59
C LEU A 12 -5.44 -4.48 31.64
N THR A 13 -4.76 -4.59 32.78
CA THR A 13 -3.86 -5.69 33.09
C THR A 13 -4.64 -7.00 33.04
N CYS A 14 -4.42 -7.82 32.01
CA CYS A 14 -4.79 -9.23 32.07
C CYS A 14 -3.69 -9.94 32.88
N GLY A 15 -3.88 -9.98 34.20
CA GLY A 15 -3.00 -10.70 35.11
C GLY A 15 -3.18 -12.21 34.92
N ILE A 16 -2.19 -12.87 34.30
CA ILE A 16 -2.05 -14.32 34.42
C ILE A 16 -1.48 -14.59 35.82
N LYS A 17 -2.35 -15.04 36.73
CA LYS A 17 -1.95 -15.52 38.06
C LYS A 17 -1.44 -16.95 37.94
N ALA A 18 -0.14 -17.12 37.80
CA ALA A 18 0.51 -18.43 38.02
C ALA A 18 0.73 -18.65 39.54
N PRO A 19 0.62 -19.90 40.03
CA PRO A 19 0.68 -20.20 41.46
C PRO A 19 2.09 -20.00 42.03
N SER A 20 2.09 -19.60 43.30
CA SER A 20 3.23 -19.25 44.14
C SER A 20 4.29 -20.36 44.30
N GLY A 21 5.55 -20.01 44.09
CA GLY A 21 6.74 -20.75 44.52
C GLY A 21 7.95 -19.80 44.60
N PRO A 22 8.85 -19.93 45.60
CA PRO A 22 9.78 -18.87 45.98
C PRO A 22 11.10 -18.92 45.20
N THR A 23 11.84 -17.80 45.32
CA THR A 23 13.25 -17.58 44.95
C THR A 23 13.54 -17.10 43.52
N GLY A 24 13.59 -15.77 43.38
CA GLY A 24 14.74 -15.03 42.88
C GLY A 24 15.16 -15.22 41.42
N GLU A 25 14.66 -14.36 40.53
CA GLU A 25 15.46 -13.51 39.62
C GLU A 25 14.48 -12.58 38.86
N LYS A 26 14.45 -11.28 39.20
CA LYS A 26 13.58 -10.33 38.50
C LYS A 26 14.21 -9.96 37.16
N SER A 27 13.97 -10.77 36.14
CA SER A 27 14.28 -10.38 34.75
C SER A 27 13.21 -9.37 34.29
N SER A 28 13.56 -8.09 34.32
CA SER A 28 12.71 -7.01 33.83
C SER A 28 12.77 -6.97 32.31
N ILE A 29 11.79 -7.59 31.65
CA ILE A 29 11.63 -7.52 30.20
C ILE A 29 11.05 -6.13 29.88
N PHE A 30 11.90 -5.22 29.41
CA PHE A 30 11.45 -3.97 28.77
C PHE A 30 10.85 -4.31 27.41
N LEU A 31 9.52 -4.39 27.33
CA LEU A 31 8.81 -4.39 26.04
C LEU A 31 8.80 -2.95 25.51
N THR A 32 9.73 -2.64 24.61
CA THR A 32 9.71 -1.37 23.88
C THR A 32 8.50 -1.34 22.95
N LEU A 33 7.45 -0.61 23.33
CA LEU A 33 6.30 -0.36 22.47
C LEU A 33 6.75 0.60 21.36
N ASN A 34 7.09 0.06 20.19
CA ASN A 34 7.31 0.85 18.97
C ASN A 34 5.97 1.38 18.46
N MET A 35 5.48 2.45 19.09
CA MET A 35 4.33 3.21 18.61
C MET A 35 4.77 3.98 17.36
N ARG A 36 4.56 3.38 16.19
CA ARG A 36 4.72 4.06 14.91
C ARG A 36 3.65 5.14 14.82
N LEU A 37 4.06 6.41 14.95
CA LEU A 37 3.23 7.58 14.69
C LEU A 37 2.97 7.66 13.18
N PHE A 38 2.07 6.84 12.67
CA PHE A 38 1.54 6.99 11.33
C PHE A 38 0.20 7.71 11.42
N PRO A 39 -0.13 8.59 10.46
CA PRO A 39 -1.50 9.05 10.29
C PRO A 39 -2.40 7.82 10.21
N SER A 40 -3.45 7.79 11.04
CA SER A 40 -4.39 6.68 11.10
C SER A 40 -5.03 6.50 9.72
N SER A 41 -4.62 5.45 8.99
CA SER A 41 -5.32 5.03 7.79
C SER A 41 -6.77 4.69 8.15
N CYS A 42 -7.74 5.19 7.39
CA CYS A 42 -9.11 4.74 7.54
C CYS A 42 -9.24 3.39 6.81
N PRO A 43 -9.49 2.26 7.51
CA PRO A 43 -9.39 0.92 6.91
C PRO A 43 -10.37 0.67 5.76
N ASP A 44 -11.50 1.36 5.76
CA ASP A 44 -12.58 1.17 4.78
C ASP A 44 -12.66 2.31 3.75
N ALA A 45 -11.72 3.26 3.77
CA ALA A 45 -11.67 4.36 2.83
C ALA A 45 -10.82 3.99 1.61
N PRO A 46 -11.33 4.16 0.38
CA PRO A 46 -10.54 4.00 -0.83
C PRO A 46 -9.26 4.84 -0.77
N SER A 47 -8.19 4.28 -1.29
CA SER A 47 -6.86 4.85 -1.18
C SER A 47 -6.11 4.81 -2.50
N LEU A 48 -5.37 5.88 -2.76
CA LEU A 48 -4.43 5.98 -3.87
C LEU A 48 -3.03 6.25 -3.29
N CYS A 49 -2.08 5.40 -3.66
CA CYS A 49 -0.72 5.44 -3.17
C CYS A 49 0.28 5.46 -4.32
N TYR A 50 1.34 6.26 -4.17
CA TYR A 50 2.47 6.28 -5.10
C TYR A 50 3.77 6.12 -4.35
N GLU A 51 4.56 5.15 -4.78
CA GLU A 51 5.88 4.87 -4.23
C GLU A 51 6.94 5.26 -5.26
N PHE A 52 7.76 6.24 -4.90
CA PHE A 52 8.85 6.76 -5.69
C PHE A 52 10.15 6.15 -5.19
N THR A 53 10.98 5.66 -6.10
CA THR A 53 12.36 5.27 -5.82
C THR A 53 13.27 6.08 -6.72
N LEU A 54 14.09 6.97 -6.15
CA LEU A 54 15.02 7.82 -6.89
C LEU A 54 16.45 7.40 -6.61
N ILE A 55 17.22 7.20 -7.69
CA ILE A 55 18.64 6.83 -7.65
C ILE A 55 19.46 8.05 -8.05
N PRO A 56 20.14 8.75 -7.12
CA PRO A 56 20.82 10.01 -7.42
C PRO A 56 21.97 9.87 -8.42
N LYS A 57 22.66 8.72 -8.39
CA LYS A 57 23.75 8.36 -9.31
C LYS A 57 23.45 6.98 -9.91
N PRO A 58 22.62 6.89 -10.96
CA PRO A 58 22.31 5.62 -11.59
C PRO A 58 23.54 5.06 -12.32
N SER A 59 23.68 3.74 -12.34
CA SER A 59 24.67 3.07 -13.21
C SER A 59 24.30 3.25 -14.68
N PRO A 60 25.25 3.13 -15.64
CA PRO A 60 24.92 3.14 -17.07
C PRO A 60 23.80 2.13 -17.40
N GLY A 61 22.74 2.60 -18.06
CA GLY A 61 21.57 1.79 -18.42
C GLY A 61 20.54 1.57 -17.30
N GLN A 62 20.81 2.00 -16.07
CA GLN A 62 19.85 1.97 -14.97
C GLN A 62 18.99 3.24 -15.00
N SER A 63 17.67 3.12 -14.76
CA SER A 63 16.82 4.30 -14.61
C SER A 63 17.17 5.08 -13.35
N TRP A 64 17.02 6.40 -13.41
CA TRP A 64 17.24 7.28 -12.26
C TRP A 64 16.03 7.34 -11.34
N CYS A 65 14.85 6.88 -11.77
CA CYS A 65 13.64 6.92 -10.96
C CYS A 65 12.58 5.94 -11.47
N GLU A 66 11.93 5.26 -10.53
CA GLU A 66 10.76 4.41 -10.75
C GLU A 66 9.63 4.85 -9.82
N VAL A 67 8.41 4.86 -10.33
CA VAL A 67 7.19 5.14 -9.57
C VAL A 67 6.19 4.01 -9.73
N GLN A 68 5.66 3.50 -8.62
CA GLN A 68 4.59 2.51 -8.61
C GLN A 68 3.31 3.12 -8.06
N GLY A 69 2.22 3.03 -8.83
CA GLY A 69 0.88 3.50 -8.44
C GLY A 69 0.00 2.34 -7.99
N GLN A 70 -0.68 2.53 -6.86
CA GLN A 70 -1.52 1.51 -6.23
C GLN A 70 -2.89 2.09 -5.84
N VAL A 71 -3.97 1.35 -6.13
CA VAL A 71 -5.30 1.60 -5.57
C VAL A 71 -5.60 0.47 -4.60
N ASP A 72 -5.89 0.81 -3.33
CA ASP A 72 -6.11 -0.16 -2.25
C ASP A 72 -5.08 -1.29 -2.23
N GLU A 73 -3.80 -0.88 -2.21
CA GLU A 73 -2.61 -1.75 -2.18
C GLU A 73 -2.39 -2.62 -3.42
N LYS A 74 -3.26 -2.50 -4.44
CA LYS A 74 -3.11 -3.20 -5.72
C LYS A 74 -2.43 -2.31 -6.73
N THR A 75 -1.27 -2.74 -7.20
CA THR A 75 -0.50 -2.01 -8.21
C THR A 75 -1.24 -2.00 -9.55
N PHE A 76 -1.35 -0.82 -10.17
CA PHE A 76 -1.98 -0.64 -11.48
C PHE A 76 -1.10 0.12 -12.48
N LEU A 77 -0.08 0.84 -12.00
CA LEU A 77 0.81 1.67 -12.81
C LEU A 77 2.27 1.46 -12.37
N SER A 78 3.16 1.37 -13.34
CA SER A 78 4.61 1.59 -13.17
C SER A 78 5.05 2.66 -14.16
N TYR A 79 5.82 3.63 -13.67
CA TYR A 79 6.37 4.72 -14.47
C TYR A 79 7.87 4.80 -14.26
N ASP A 80 8.62 4.72 -15.36
CA ASP A 80 10.06 4.91 -15.38
C ASP A 80 10.37 6.36 -15.77
N CYS A 81 10.89 7.15 -14.83
CA CYS A 81 11.15 8.58 -15.04
C CYS A 81 12.35 8.82 -15.97
N GLY A 82 13.18 7.80 -16.20
CA GLY A 82 14.34 7.81 -17.10
C GLY A 82 13.94 7.66 -18.55
N SER A 83 13.25 6.57 -18.87
CA SER A 83 12.75 6.31 -20.23
C SER A 83 11.46 7.08 -20.55
N GLN A 84 10.79 7.61 -19.53
CA GLN A 84 9.43 8.16 -19.60
C GLN A 84 8.38 7.11 -20.01
N GLU A 85 8.70 5.83 -19.86
CA GLU A 85 7.78 4.74 -20.17
C GLU A 85 6.77 4.56 -19.04
N VAL A 86 5.47 4.49 -19.39
CA VAL A 86 4.37 4.21 -18.46
C VAL A 86 3.74 2.87 -18.81
N LYS A 87 3.69 1.97 -17.83
CA LYS A 87 3.09 0.64 -17.94
C LYS A 87 1.84 0.55 -17.07
N SER A 88 0.75 0.13 -17.69
CA SER A 88 -0.42 -0.39 -17.01
C SER A 88 -0.14 -1.83 -16.56
N LEU A 89 -0.40 -2.14 -15.29
CA LEU A 89 -0.04 -3.42 -14.67
C LEU A 89 -1.25 -4.25 -14.22
N SER A 90 -2.46 -3.74 -14.41
CA SER A 90 -3.70 -4.42 -14.04
C SER A 90 -4.84 -4.05 -14.98
N LEU A 91 -5.96 -4.76 -14.89
CA LEU A 91 -7.19 -4.43 -15.63
C LEU A 91 -7.66 -3.00 -15.36
N LEU A 92 -7.53 -2.53 -14.10
CA LEU A 92 -7.82 -1.13 -13.77
C LEU A 92 -6.91 -0.20 -14.55
N GLY A 93 -5.60 -0.49 -14.59
CA GLY A 93 -4.64 0.30 -15.35
C GLY A 93 -4.99 0.39 -16.83
N GLU A 94 -5.39 -0.71 -17.46
CA GLU A 94 -5.84 -0.70 -18.87
C GLU A 94 -7.11 0.12 -19.08
N GLU A 95 -8.09 0.00 -18.18
CA GLU A 95 -9.36 0.71 -18.27
C GLU A 95 -9.18 2.24 -18.16
N VAL A 96 -8.26 2.70 -17.29
CA VAL A 96 -8.07 4.13 -17.04
C VAL A 96 -7.01 4.81 -17.93
N LYS A 97 -6.19 4.05 -18.66
CA LYS A 97 -5.05 4.54 -19.46
C LYS A 97 -5.40 5.61 -20.50
N GLY A 98 -6.64 5.61 -20.99
CA GLY A 98 -7.15 6.58 -21.96
C GLY A 98 -7.82 7.82 -21.34
N THR A 99 -7.91 7.90 -20.02
CA THR A 99 -8.61 8.98 -19.34
C THR A 99 -7.74 10.23 -19.19
N ARG A 100 -8.38 11.39 -19.05
CA ARG A 100 -7.69 12.63 -18.70
C ARG A 100 -6.97 12.52 -17.35
N ALA A 101 -7.59 11.86 -16.37
CA ALA A 101 -7.00 11.64 -15.06
C ALA A 101 -5.66 10.90 -15.13
N TRP A 102 -5.56 9.88 -15.99
CA TRP A 102 -4.30 9.16 -16.21
C TRP A 102 -3.21 10.05 -16.82
N GLN A 103 -3.54 10.90 -17.79
CA GLN A 103 -2.58 11.81 -18.41
C GLN A 103 -2.06 12.84 -17.41
N GLU A 104 -2.96 13.52 -16.69
CA GLU A 104 -2.62 14.51 -15.66
C GLU A 104 -1.82 13.89 -14.50
N GLN A 105 -2.14 12.64 -14.15
CA GLN A 105 -1.40 11.85 -13.18
C GLN A 105 0.05 11.65 -13.63
N VAL A 106 0.29 11.14 -14.84
CA VAL A 106 1.64 10.89 -15.35
C VAL A 106 2.48 12.18 -15.40
N GLU A 107 1.89 13.28 -15.85
CA GLU A 107 2.56 14.58 -15.85
C GLU A 107 2.96 15.03 -14.45
N THR A 108 2.06 14.90 -13.49
CA THR A 108 2.34 15.25 -12.09
C THR A 108 3.41 14.35 -11.47
N LEU A 109 3.38 13.04 -11.75
CA LEU A 109 4.41 12.11 -11.25
C LEU A 109 5.80 12.46 -11.79
N ARG A 110 5.89 12.89 -13.07
CA ARG A 110 7.13 13.42 -13.64
C ARG A 110 7.60 14.67 -12.90
N ASP A 111 6.72 15.61 -12.62
CA ASP A 111 7.06 16.86 -11.93
C ASP A 111 7.53 16.62 -10.49
N VAL A 112 6.89 15.68 -9.78
CA VAL A 112 7.34 15.21 -8.45
C VAL A 112 8.73 14.59 -8.53
N GLY A 113 8.96 13.69 -9.49
CA GLY A 113 10.28 13.07 -9.69
C GLY A 113 11.39 14.10 -9.94
N ASN A 114 11.10 15.10 -10.78
CA ASN A 114 12.03 16.19 -11.07
C ASN A 114 12.31 17.07 -9.85
N LEU A 115 11.28 17.44 -9.10
CA LEU A 115 11.42 18.21 -7.86
C LEU A 115 12.28 17.45 -6.85
N LEU A 116 11.97 16.17 -6.60
CA LEU A 116 12.71 15.34 -5.66
C LEU A 116 14.19 15.20 -6.09
N ARG A 117 14.45 15.01 -7.39
CA ARG A 117 15.82 14.96 -7.92
C ARG A 117 16.59 16.25 -7.64
N GLN A 118 16.00 17.41 -7.93
CA GLN A 118 16.62 18.72 -7.64
C GLN A 118 16.86 18.89 -6.14
N GLN A 119 15.84 18.60 -5.33
CA GLN A 119 15.91 18.76 -3.88
C GLN A 119 17.01 17.89 -3.25
N LEU A 120 17.23 16.68 -3.76
CA LEU A 120 18.28 15.77 -3.30
C LEU A 120 19.70 16.24 -3.63
N LEU A 121 19.92 16.85 -4.80
CA LEU A 121 21.25 17.39 -5.17
C LEU A 121 21.70 18.51 -4.22
N ASP A 122 20.73 19.29 -3.75
CA ASP A 122 20.95 20.44 -2.89
C ASP A 122 21.02 20.09 -1.40
N VAL A 123 20.56 18.88 -1.00
CA VAL A 123 20.76 18.40 0.37
C VAL A 123 22.21 17.99 0.50
N LYS A 124 23.03 18.87 1.10
CA LYS A 124 24.43 18.55 1.41
C LYS A 124 24.50 17.20 2.13
N PRO A 125 25.52 16.36 1.87
CA PRO A 125 25.79 15.19 2.70
C PRO A 125 26.13 15.62 4.14
N GLU A 126 25.81 14.80 5.13
CA GLU A 126 26.46 14.93 6.44
C GLU A 126 27.97 14.77 6.26
N LYS A 127 28.77 15.57 6.98
CA LYS A 127 30.23 15.73 6.79
C LYS A 127 31.07 14.44 6.97
N HIS A 128 30.45 13.27 7.13
CA HIS A 128 31.09 12.01 7.54
C HIS A 128 30.80 10.79 6.65
N THR A 129 30.29 10.97 5.44
CA THR A 129 30.10 9.83 4.52
C THR A 129 30.75 10.09 3.17
N ASP A 130 31.91 9.48 2.99
CA ASP A 130 32.56 9.21 1.70
C ASP A 130 31.82 8.11 0.91
N ARG A 131 30.52 7.95 1.17
CA ARG A 131 29.65 6.93 0.59
C ARG A 131 28.79 7.56 -0.50
N ASP A 132 28.51 6.78 -1.52
CA ASP A 132 27.61 7.20 -2.58
C ASP A 132 26.23 7.59 -2.03
N PRO A 133 25.57 8.59 -2.65
CA PRO A 133 24.24 9.00 -2.25
C PRO A 133 23.25 7.82 -2.29
N LEU A 134 22.50 7.65 -1.20
CA LEU A 134 21.55 6.55 -1.06
C LEU A 134 20.29 6.79 -1.91
N PRO A 135 19.66 5.73 -2.45
CA PRO A 135 18.38 5.85 -3.15
C PRO A 135 17.27 6.36 -2.23
N LEU A 136 16.68 7.51 -2.56
CA LEU A 136 15.54 8.06 -1.82
C LEU A 136 14.28 7.24 -2.14
N GLN A 137 13.53 6.91 -1.10
CA GLN A 137 12.17 6.41 -1.22
C GLN A 137 11.20 7.50 -0.79
N GLY A 138 10.22 7.78 -1.62
CA GLY A 138 9.09 8.66 -1.33
C GLY A 138 7.79 7.89 -1.40
N ARG A 139 6.84 8.14 -0.51
CA ARG A 139 5.51 7.52 -0.53
C ARG A 139 4.44 8.58 -0.34
N MET A 140 3.63 8.82 -1.37
CA MET A 140 2.40 9.61 -1.24
C MET A 140 1.23 8.68 -0.94
N LEU A 141 0.36 9.06 -0.02
CA LEU A 141 -0.93 8.41 0.22
C LEU A 141 -2.02 9.48 0.26
N CYS A 142 -3.13 9.27 -0.44
CA CYS A 142 -4.38 9.95 -0.19
C CYS A 142 -5.53 8.95 0.00
N GLN A 143 -6.45 9.27 0.90
CA GLN A 143 -7.64 8.48 1.19
C GLN A 143 -8.86 9.40 1.16
N CYS A 144 -9.96 8.92 0.58
CA CYS A 144 -11.22 9.66 0.55
C CYS A 144 -12.26 8.95 1.43
N GLU A 145 -12.66 9.60 2.50
CA GLU A 145 -13.70 9.09 3.40
C GLU A 145 -15.10 9.30 2.83
N ALA A 146 -16.05 8.50 3.31
CA ALA A 146 -17.46 8.56 2.87
C ALA A 146 -18.12 9.93 3.12
N ASN A 147 -17.61 10.73 4.06
CA ASN A 147 -18.07 12.10 4.31
C ASN A 147 -17.44 13.15 3.36
N GLY A 148 -16.66 12.70 2.37
CA GLY A 148 -15.94 13.57 1.43
C GLY A 148 -14.67 14.21 1.99
N HIS A 149 -14.29 13.87 3.22
CA HIS A 149 -13.02 14.30 3.81
C HIS A 149 -11.86 13.54 3.19
N THR A 150 -10.74 14.24 2.97
CA THR A 150 -9.54 13.67 2.37
C THR A 150 -8.41 13.69 3.39
N ARG A 151 -7.86 12.52 3.70
CA ARG A 151 -6.61 12.40 4.47
C ARG A 151 -5.47 12.14 3.50
N ALA A 152 -4.39 12.91 3.61
CA ALA A 152 -3.25 12.71 2.73
C ALA A 152 -1.91 12.99 3.41
N SER A 153 -0.87 12.26 2.97
CA SER A 153 0.46 12.38 3.53
C SER A 153 1.55 12.03 2.53
N TRP A 154 2.77 12.49 2.84
CA TRP A 154 3.99 12.04 2.18
C TRP A 154 4.98 11.50 3.21
N GLN A 155 5.69 10.43 2.87
CA GLN A 155 6.76 9.87 3.67
C GLN A 155 8.04 9.77 2.85
N PHE A 156 9.19 10.06 3.47
CA PHE A 156 10.49 10.01 2.83
C PHE A 156 11.48 9.20 3.66
N GLY A 157 12.27 8.38 2.97
CA GLY A 157 13.10 7.34 3.58
C GLY A 157 14.30 6.92 2.74
N PHE A 158 15.20 6.17 3.36
CA PHE A 158 16.28 5.44 2.68
C PHE A 158 16.24 3.98 3.18
N HIS A 159 16.48 3.00 2.30
CA HIS A 159 16.56 1.57 2.67
C HIS A 159 15.37 1.05 3.50
N GLY A 160 14.15 1.47 3.17
CA GLY A 160 12.91 1.09 3.84
C GLY A 160 12.65 1.81 5.17
N GLN A 161 13.61 2.60 5.68
CA GLN A 161 13.43 3.38 6.90
C GLN A 161 12.93 4.79 6.55
N MET A 162 11.66 5.05 6.82
CA MET A 162 11.07 6.39 6.71
C MET A 162 11.57 7.29 7.85
N PHE A 163 12.00 8.49 7.53
CA PHE A 163 12.60 9.44 8.47
C PHE A 163 11.86 10.78 8.53
N LEU A 164 11.03 11.10 7.56
CA LEU A 164 10.28 12.35 7.46
C LEU A 164 8.86 12.06 6.99
N LEU A 165 7.89 12.66 7.67
CA LEU A 165 6.47 12.62 7.35
C LEU A 165 6.00 14.06 7.10
N PHE A 166 5.27 14.25 6.02
CA PHE A 166 4.49 15.46 5.77
C PHE A 166 3.01 15.11 5.88
N ASP A 167 2.37 15.62 6.92
CA ASP A 167 0.92 15.63 7.04
C ASP A 167 0.38 16.76 6.15
N SER A 168 -0.31 16.39 5.07
CA SER A 168 -0.77 17.35 4.07
C SER A 168 -2.00 18.13 4.53
N GLU A 169 -2.81 17.55 5.42
CA GLU A 169 -3.98 18.21 5.99
C GLU A 169 -3.55 19.33 6.93
N ASN A 170 -2.65 19.00 7.86
CA ASN A 170 -2.16 19.94 8.86
C ASN A 170 -0.95 20.76 8.38
N LYS A 171 -0.51 20.56 7.14
CA LYS A 171 0.70 21.17 6.54
C LYS A 171 1.93 21.04 7.45
N THR A 172 2.08 19.91 8.12
CA THR A 172 3.07 19.74 9.19
C THR A 172 4.14 18.72 8.81
N TRP A 173 5.40 19.11 8.93
CA TRP A 173 6.56 18.25 8.72
C TRP A 173 7.08 17.66 10.04
N THR A 174 7.00 16.35 10.18
CA THR A 174 7.38 15.60 11.37
C THR A 174 8.61 14.73 11.10
N VAL A 175 9.64 14.88 11.92
CA VAL A 175 10.84 14.04 11.86
C VAL A 175 10.55 12.73 12.58
N LEU A 176 10.54 11.61 11.85
CA LEU A 176 10.35 10.27 12.40
C LEU A 176 11.68 9.64 12.86
N HIS A 177 12.79 10.06 12.25
CA HIS A 177 14.13 9.58 12.58
C HIS A 177 15.16 10.71 12.40
N PRO A 178 16.23 10.80 13.21
CA PRO A 178 17.20 11.91 13.16
C PRO A 178 17.77 12.24 11.78
N ARG A 179 17.94 11.22 10.92
CA ARG A 179 18.37 11.38 9.51
C ARG A 179 17.47 12.31 8.69
N GLY A 180 16.21 12.50 9.09
CA GLY A 180 15.26 13.39 8.43
C GLY A 180 15.37 14.86 8.80
N ARG A 181 16.18 15.21 9.80
CA ARG A 181 16.24 16.59 10.34
C ARG A 181 16.64 17.61 9.27
N ARG A 182 17.70 17.33 8.51
CA ARG A 182 18.20 18.22 7.45
C ARG A 182 17.16 18.42 6.34
N MET A 183 16.47 17.35 5.97
CA MET A 183 15.41 17.42 4.97
C MET A 183 14.22 18.22 5.49
N LYS A 184 13.82 18.03 6.75
CA LYS A 184 12.77 18.83 7.42
C LYS A 184 13.14 20.31 7.49
N GLU A 185 14.37 20.65 7.86
CA GLU A 185 14.86 22.04 7.92
C GLU A 185 14.77 22.72 6.55
N LYS A 186 15.17 22.00 5.50
CA LYS A 186 15.14 22.53 4.12
C LYS A 186 13.72 22.63 3.58
N TRP A 187 13.01 21.50 3.49
CA TRP A 187 11.71 21.41 2.83
C TRP A 187 10.59 22.02 3.67
N GLY A 188 10.68 21.91 5.00
CA GLY A 188 9.69 22.49 5.90
C GLY A 188 9.78 24.01 6.03
N SER A 189 10.91 24.62 5.68
CA SER A 189 11.06 26.09 5.60
C SER A 189 10.74 26.64 4.21
N ASP A 190 10.65 25.77 3.20
CA ASP A 190 10.32 26.13 1.83
C ASP A 190 8.80 26.01 1.61
N ARG A 191 8.16 27.18 1.51
CA ARG A 191 6.71 27.27 1.33
C ARG A 191 6.26 26.70 -0.01
N ASP A 192 7.05 26.85 -1.06
CA ASP A 192 6.67 26.41 -2.40
C ASP A 192 6.74 24.89 -2.49
N VAL A 193 7.78 24.28 -1.91
CA VAL A 193 7.87 22.81 -1.78
C VAL A 193 6.72 22.24 -0.94
N THR A 194 6.41 22.88 0.20
CA THR A 194 5.32 22.44 1.08
C THR A 194 3.97 22.52 0.37
N GLU A 195 3.70 23.61 -0.34
CA GLU A 195 2.43 23.80 -1.05
C GLU A 195 2.33 22.91 -2.29
N PHE A 196 3.44 22.64 -2.97
CA PHE A 196 3.50 21.68 -4.08
C PHE A 196 3.06 20.28 -3.65
N PHE A 197 3.69 19.72 -2.61
CA PHE A 197 3.31 18.40 -2.10
C PHE A 197 1.86 18.36 -1.63
N ARG A 198 1.40 19.43 -0.97
CA ARG A 198 0.03 19.53 -0.47
C ARG A 198 -1.00 19.55 -1.60
N LYS A 199 -0.77 20.35 -2.64
CA LYS A 199 -1.69 20.47 -3.77
C LYS A 199 -1.92 19.11 -4.43
N ILE A 200 -0.84 18.36 -4.62
CA ILE A 200 -0.88 17.04 -5.25
C ILE A 200 -1.62 16.04 -4.35
N SER A 201 -1.26 15.94 -3.08
CA SER A 201 -1.84 14.90 -2.20
C SER A 201 -3.28 15.19 -1.75
N MET A 202 -3.64 16.46 -1.55
CA MET A 202 -4.99 16.86 -1.10
C MET A 202 -5.95 17.17 -2.26
N GLY A 203 -5.42 17.58 -3.41
CA GLY A 203 -6.21 18.01 -4.57
C GLY A 203 -6.17 16.99 -5.70
N ASP A 204 -5.03 16.93 -6.40
CA ASP A 204 -4.92 16.14 -7.64
C ASP A 204 -5.17 14.64 -7.39
N CYS A 205 -4.57 14.10 -6.31
CA CYS A 205 -4.73 12.70 -5.89
C CYS A 205 -6.20 12.32 -5.62
N ARG A 206 -6.95 13.21 -4.96
CA ARG A 206 -8.39 13.03 -4.74
C ARG A 206 -9.14 12.92 -6.07
N SER A 207 -8.87 13.85 -6.99
CA SER A 207 -9.55 13.88 -8.30
C SER A 207 -9.26 12.61 -9.10
N TRP A 208 -8.04 12.10 -9.07
CA TRP A 208 -7.68 10.85 -9.76
C TRP A 208 -8.34 9.64 -9.11
N LEU A 209 -8.31 9.56 -7.77
CA LEU A 209 -8.93 8.45 -7.04
C LEU A 209 -10.44 8.38 -7.31
N GLU A 210 -11.16 9.51 -7.22
CA GLU A 210 -12.58 9.58 -7.57
C GLU A 210 -12.82 9.12 -9.01
N SER A 211 -11.98 9.55 -9.97
CA SER A 211 -12.09 9.11 -11.37
C SER A 211 -11.86 7.61 -11.54
N PHE A 212 -10.86 7.02 -10.86
CA PHE A 212 -10.53 5.60 -11.00
C PHE A 212 -11.57 4.69 -10.34
N LEU A 213 -12.18 5.12 -9.23
CA LEU A 213 -13.21 4.36 -8.54
C LEU A 213 -14.46 4.14 -9.40
N VAL A 214 -14.86 5.13 -10.21
CA VAL A 214 -15.98 4.98 -11.15
C VAL A 214 -15.75 3.80 -12.12
N HIS A 215 -14.52 3.64 -12.60
CA HIS A 215 -14.16 2.53 -13.48
C HIS A 215 -14.06 1.20 -12.71
N TRP A 216 -13.50 1.25 -11.50
CA TRP A 216 -13.37 0.08 -10.64
C TRP A 216 -14.71 -0.53 -10.25
N GLU A 217 -15.67 0.29 -9.81
CA GLU A 217 -17.03 -0.14 -9.45
C GLU A 217 -17.72 -0.83 -10.64
N LYS A 218 -17.65 -0.23 -11.83
CA LYS A 218 -18.18 -0.82 -13.06
C LYS A 218 -17.56 -2.18 -13.39
N MET A 219 -16.25 -2.34 -13.17
CA MET A 219 -15.58 -3.63 -13.35
C MET A 219 -16.06 -4.68 -12.34
N LEU A 220 -16.27 -4.29 -11.08
CA LEU A 220 -16.80 -5.19 -10.05
C LEU A 220 -18.23 -5.64 -10.37
N GLU A 221 -19.10 -4.72 -10.82
CA GLU A 221 -20.47 -5.03 -11.25
C GLU A 221 -20.49 -6.00 -12.44
N THR A 222 -19.60 -5.79 -13.42
CA THR A 222 -19.49 -6.66 -14.60
C THR A 222 -18.98 -8.05 -14.23
N THR A 223 -18.05 -8.15 -13.27
CA THR A 223 -17.49 -9.43 -12.81
C THR A 223 -18.48 -10.20 -11.92
N ALA A 224 -19.27 -9.50 -11.11
CA ALA A 224 -20.32 -10.10 -10.29
C ALA A 224 -21.54 -10.56 -11.09
N SER A 225 -21.68 -10.10 -12.34
CA SER A 225 -22.72 -10.51 -13.28
C SER A 225 -22.13 -11.37 -14.41
N PRO A 226 -21.69 -12.62 -14.15
CA PRO A 226 -21.41 -13.52 -15.25
C PRO A 226 -22.73 -13.85 -15.94
N THR A 227 -22.78 -13.56 -17.23
CA THR A 227 -23.84 -13.88 -18.17
C THR A 227 -24.46 -15.25 -17.83
N VAL A 228 -25.72 -15.23 -17.40
CA VAL A 228 -26.59 -16.42 -17.42
C VAL A 228 -26.85 -16.73 -18.89
N ALA A 229 -25.86 -17.31 -19.57
CA ALA A 229 -26.10 -18.04 -20.79
C ALA A 229 -26.88 -19.27 -20.35
N ALA A 230 -28.21 -19.17 -20.43
CA ALA A 230 -29.10 -20.30 -20.26
C ALA A 230 -28.79 -21.33 -21.35
N VAL A 231 -27.80 -22.19 -21.09
CA VAL A 231 -27.62 -23.43 -21.83
C VAL A 231 -28.82 -24.28 -21.47
N LYS A 232 -29.85 -24.24 -22.33
CA LYS A 232 -30.97 -25.17 -22.31
C LYS A 232 -30.46 -26.53 -22.82
N GLY A 233 -29.59 -27.14 -22.02
CA GLY A 233 -29.13 -28.51 -22.18
C GLY A 233 -29.99 -29.38 -21.28
N GLN A 234 -30.95 -30.07 -21.86
CA GLN A 234 -31.77 -31.06 -21.17
C GLN A 234 -30.88 -32.22 -20.71
N SER A 235 -30.33 -32.12 -19.50
CA SER A 235 -29.58 -33.20 -18.87
C SER A 235 -30.54 -34.07 -18.08
N ARG A 236 -30.76 -35.29 -18.57
CA ARG A 236 -31.46 -36.36 -17.86
C ARG A 236 -30.51 -36.85 -16.75
N ALA A 237 -30.75 -36.41 -15.52
CA ALA A 237 -30.03 -36.93 -14.37
C ALA A 237 -30.54 -38.34 -14.03
N THR A 238 -29.74 -39.37 -14.31
CA THR A 238 -29.87 -40.67 -13.63
C THR A 238 -29.11 -40.58 -12.33
N VAL A 239 -29.83 -40.51 -11.21
CA VAL A 239 -29.27 -40.56 -9.86
C VAL A 239 -28.70 -41.96 -9.64
N ILE A 240 -27.38 -42.10 -9.68
CA ILE A 240 -26.69 -43.33 -9.27
C ILE A 240 -26.59 -43.27 -7.74
N THR A 241 -27.30 -44.15 -7.07
CA THR A 241 -27.30 -44.27 -5.60
C THR A 241 -25.95 -44.80 -5.08
N PRO A 242 -25.38 -44.21 -4.02
CA PRO A 242 -24.05 -44.57 -3.48
C PRO A 242 -24.01 -45.97 -2.82
N ILE A 243 -25.17 -46.61 -2.60
CA ILE A 243 -25.30 -47.93 -1.98
C ILE A 243 -24.73 -49.04 -2.88
N ALA A 244 -24.87 -48.90 -4.21
CA ALA A 244 -24.37 -49.90 -5.16
C ALA A 244 -22.84 -49.97 -5.20
N TRP A 245 -22.16 -48.83 -4.98
CA TRP A 245 -20.70 -48.75 -4.96
C TRP A 245 -20.10 -49.37 -3.70
N ILE A 246 -20.77 -49.22 -2.56
CA ILE A 246 -20.32 -49.81 -1.28
C ILE A 246 -20.36 -51.35 -1.35
N LEU A 247 -21.39 -51.93 -1.98
CA LEU A 247 -21.50 -53.38 -2.17
C LEU A 247 -20.46 -53.95 -3.14
N LEU A 248 -20.12 -53.22 -4.22
CA LEU A 248 -19.08 -53.64 -5.17
C LEU A 248 -17.69 -53.63 -4.54
N VAL A 249 -17.39 -52.63 -3.70
CA VAL A 249 -16.09 -52.53 -3.01
C VAL A 249 -15.95 -53.62 -1.94
N THR A 250 -16.99 -53.90 -1.15
CA THR A 250 -16.94 -54.95 -0.12
C THR A 250 -16.81 -56.37 -0.72
N LEU A 251 -17.48 -56.65 -1.85
CA LEU A 251 -17.34 -57.92 -2.55
C LEU A 251 -15.91 -58.14 -3.07
N SER A 252 -15.29 -57.09 -3.63
CA SER A 252 -13.92 -57.18 -4.16
C SER A 252 -12.86 -57.39 -3.07
N CYS A 253 -13.01 -56.75 -1.91
CA CYS A 253 -12.11 -56.95 -0.76
C CYS A 253 -12.20 -58.37 -0.17
N SER A 254 -13.38 -58.97 -0.20
CA SER A 254 -13.60 -60.32 0.37
C SER A 254 -12.96 -61.42 -0.49
N ILE A 255 -12.92 -61.22 -1.81
CA ILE A 255 -12.29 -62.15 -2.76
C ILE A 255 -10.76 -62.07 -2.66
N LEU A 256 -10.19 -60.87 -2.48
CA LEU A 256 -8.74 -60.70 -2.36
C LEU A 256 -8.17 -61.27 -1.05
N LEU A 257 -8.95 -61.26 0.04
CA LEU A 257 -8.55 -61.87 1.32
C LEU A 257 -8.69 -63.40 1.32
N GLY A 258 -9.54 -63.98 0.47
CA GLY A 258 -9.72 -65.44 0.34
C GLY A 258 -8.71 -66.14 -0.58
N ILE A 259 -7.91 -65.41 -1.35
CA ILE A 259 -6.89 -65.99 -2.26
C ILE A 259 -5.49 -65.99 -1.60
N ARG A 260 -5.34 -65.38 -0.42
CA ARG A 260 -4.06 -65.25 0.30
C ARG A 260 -4.05 -65.88 1.70
N GLY A 261 -5.03 -66.73 2.01
CA GLY A 261 -5.12 -67.53 3.24
C GLY A 261 -5.17 -69.01 2.92
#